data_AF-A0A2T0U0F2-F1
#
_entry.id   AF-A0A2T0U0F2-F1
#
_cell.length_a   1.000
_cell.length_b   1.000
_cell.length_c   1.000
_cell.angle_alpha   90.00
_cell.angle_beta   90.00
_cell.angle_gamma   90.00
#
_symmetry.space_group_name_H-M   'P 1'
#
loop_
_entity.id
_entity.type
_entity.pdbx_description
1 polymer ?
#
loop_
_entity_poly.entity_id
_entity_poly.type
_entity_poly.pdbx_seq_one_letter_code
_entity_poly.pdbx_strand_id
1 'polypeptide(L)'
;MTTVKPPSPRPGSLQADLLADLQQATPMPMARPRGDAPAPVPAERRDATEPRTPTVDVRLTPRRWSAPSVRSPGTGTGLVLTVGPVRVSVTGFRAGP
;
A
#
# COMPACT_ATOMS: atom_id res chain seq x y z
N MET A 1 40.50 -39.09 -24.75
CA MET A 1 40.05 -38.32 -23.58
C MET A 1 40.07 -36.85 -23.96
N THR A 2 38.91 -36.28 -24.28
CA THR A 2 38.81 -34.89 -24.78
C THR A 2 38.30 -34.02 -23.63
N THR A 3 39.18 -33.26 -23.00
CA THR A 3 38.81 -32.37 -21.88
C THR A 3 38.11 -31.15 -22.44
N VAL A 4 36.78 -31.07 -22.27
CA VAL A 4 36.00 -29.87 -22.57
C VAL A 4 36.29 -28.85 -21.47
N LYS A 5 37.08 -27.82 -21.79
CA LYS A 5 37.32 -26.69 -20.88
C LYS A 5 36.00 -25.94 -20.69
N PRO A 6 35.50 -25.75 -19.46
CA PRO A 6 34.30 -24.95 -19.25
C PRO A 6 34.56 -23.50 -19.67
N PRO A 7 33.61 -22.81 -20.30
CA PRO A 7 33.79 -21.42 -20.68
C PRO A 7 34.00 -20.58 -19.43
N SER A 8 35.11 -19.84 -19.42
CA SER A 8 35.40 -18.83 -18.40
C SER A 8 34.31 -17.74 -18.47
N PRO A 9 33.64 -17.38 -17.35
CA PRO A 9 32.66 -16.31 -17.38
C PRO A 9 33.41 -15.01 -17.65
N ARG A 10 33.07 -14.36 -18.78
CA ARG A 10 33.51 -12.99 -19.05
C ARG A 10 32.92 -12.09 -17.96
N PRO A 11 33.62 -11.04 -17.50
CA PRO A 11 33.03 -10.09 -16.56
C PRO A 11 31.93 -9.33 -17.30
N GLY A 12 30.71 -9.85 -17.22
CA GLY A 12 29.52 -9.11 -17.58
C GLY A 12 29.40 -7.93 -16.62
N SER A 13 28.87 -6.80 -17.10
CA SER A 13 28.45 -5.74 -16.20
C SER A 13 27.45 -6.32 -15.20
N LEU A 14 27.55 -5.98 -13.92
CA LEU A 14 26.59 -6.37 -12.87
C LEU A 14 25.12 -6.19 -13.31
N GLN A 15 24.85 -5.18 -14.13
CA GLN A 15 23.55 -4.92 -14.73
C GLN A 15 23.03 -6.08 -15.59
N ALA A 16 23.89 -6.75 -16.35
CA ALA A 16 23.54 -7.88 -17.20
C ALA A 16 23.21 -9.13 -16.36
N ASP A 17 23.95 -9.35 -15.28
CA ASP A 17 23.71 -10.46 -14.36
C ASP A 17 22.37 -10.27 -13.63
N LEU A 18 22.09 -9.05 -13.14
CA LEU A 18 20.81 -8.72 -12.52
C LEU A 18 19.63 -8.84 -13.51
N LEU A 19 19.85 -8.50 -14.77
CA LEU A 19 18.82 -8.65 -15.81
C LEU A 19 18.56 -10.12 -16.13
N ALA A 20 19.60 -10.96 -16.16
CA ALA A 20 19.47 -12.40 -16.33
C ALA A 20 18.72 -13.04 -15.16
N ASP A 21 19.04 -12.65 -13.92
CA ASP A 21 18.37 -13.13 -12.71
C ASP A 21 16.86 -12.79 -12.74
N LEU A 22 16.49 -11.58 -13.14
CA LEU A 22 15.09 -11.18 -13.29
C LEU A 22 14.38 -11.93 -14.41
N GLN A 23 15.06 -12.23 -15.52
CA GLN A 23 14.50 -13.01 -16.62
C GLN A 23 14.31 -14.49 -16.26
N GLN A 24 15.14 -15.04 -15.36
CA GLN A 24 15.01 -16.40 -14.87
C GLN A 24 13.96 -16.55 -13.75
N ALA A 25 13.52 -15.45 -13.14
CA ALA A 25 12.47 -15.50 -12.13
C ALA A 25 11.11 -15.76 -12.80
N THR A 26 10.63 -17.00 -12.73
CA THR A 26 9.28 -17.36 -13.14
C THR A 26 8.27 -16.55 -12.31
N PRO A 27 7.36 -15.77 -12.94
CA PRO A 27 6.36 -15.00 -12.21
C PRO A 27 5.54 -15.94 -11.35
N MET A 28 5.59 -15.76 -10.02
CA MET A 28 4.72 -16.51 -9.14
C MET A 28 3.27 -16.08 -9.39
N PRO A 29 2.33 -17.02 -9.60
CA PRO A 29 0.92 -16.67 -9.74
C PRO A 29 0.44 -16.09 -8.41
N MET A 30 0.24 -14.77 -8.37
CA MET A 30 -0.35 -14.11 -7.22
C MET A 30 -1.85 -14.42 -7.18
N ALA A 31 -2.30 -15.06 -6.09
CA ALA A 31 -3.72 -15.27 -5.85
C ALA A 31 -4.41 -13.92 -5.68
N ARG A 32 -5.38 -13.63 -6.56
CA ARG A 32 -6.18 -12.41 -6.48
C ARG A 32 -7.09 -12.49 -5.24
N PRO A 33 -7.08 -11.51 -4.32
CA PRO A 33 -8.04 -11.47 -3.24
C PRO A 33 -9.45 -11.45 -3.84
N ARG A 34 -10.30 -12.42 -3.48
CA ARG A 34 -11.73 -12.37 -3.80
C ARG A 34 -12.32 -11.23 -2.98
N GLY A 35 -12.66 -10.14 -3.66
CA GLY A 35 -13.33 -9.00 -3.05
C GLY A 35 -14.81 -9.31 -2.92
N ASP A 36 -15.22 -9.89 -1.80
CA ASP A 36 -16.58 -9.68 -1.31
C ASP A 36 -16.63 -8.26 -0.74
N ALA A 37 -17.33 -7.38 -1.45
CA ALA A 37 -17.55 -6.01 -1.00
C ALA A 37 -18.64 -6.03 0.09
N PRO A 38 -18.36 -5.64 1.34
CA PRO A 38 -19.43 -5.39 2.29
C PRO A 38 -20.24 -4.18 1.81
N ALA A 39 -21.57 -4.33 1.76
CA ALA A 39 -22.48 -3.25 1.43
C ALA A 39 -22.37 -2.14 2.49
N PRO A 40 -22.47 -0.85 2.10
CA PRO A 40 -22.46 0.24 3.06
C PRO A 40 -23.71 0.17 3.93
N VAL A 41 -23.52 -0.08 5.22
CA VAL A 41 -24.61 -0.02 6.21
C VAL A 41 -24.84 1.47 6.54
N PRO A 42 -26.07 2.00 6.45
CA PRO A 42 -26.36 3.36 6.88
C PRO A 42 -26.10 3.50 8.39
N ALA A 43 -25.29 4.48 8.78
CA ALA A 43 -25.02 4.77 10.19
C ALA A 43 -26.29 5.32 10.85
N GLU A 44 -26.82 4.60 11.84
CA GLU A 44 -27.89 5.10 12.70
C GLU A 44 -27.41 6.33 13.47
N ARG A 45 -28.20 7.41 13.36
CA ARG A 45 -28.04 8.66 14.09
C ARG A 45 -28.27 8.39 15.57
N ARG A 46 -27.24 8.52 16.40
CA ARG A 46 -27.41 8.58 17.87
C ARG A 46 -27.07 9.99 18.33
N ASP A 47 -28.12 10.77 18.56
CA ASP A 47 -28.08 11.91 19.45
C ASP A 47 -27.84 11.39 20.87
N ALA A 48 -26.60 11.53 21.35
CA ALA A 48 -26.29 11.51 22.77
C ALA A 48 -24.96 12.26 22.96
N THR A 49 -24.95 13.20 23.90
CA THR A 49 -23.78 13.99 24.32
C THR A 49 -22.55 13.10 24.55
N GLU A 50 -21.64 13.05 23.57
CA GLU A 50 -20.50 12.13 23.60
C GLU A 50 -19.16 12.85 23.95
N PRO A 51 -18.26 12.18 24.69
CA PRO A 51 -16.85 12.59 24.75
C PRO A 51 -16.30 12.70 23.33
N ARG A 52 -15.37 13.66 23.10
CA ARG A 52 -14.73 13.89 21.79
C ARG A 52 -13.97 12.64 21.32
N THR A 53 -14.71 11.70 20.75
CA THR A 53 -14.19 10.44 20.24
C THR A 53 -13.60 10.71 18.86
N PRO A 54 -12.33 10.38 18.61
CA PRO A 54 -11.77 10.54 17.28
C PRO A 54 -12.49 9.61 16.30
N THR A 55 -12.95 10.16 15.19
CA THR A 55 -13.54 9.37 14.10
C THR A 55 -12.44 8.95 13.13
N VAL A 56 -12.36 7.65 12.85
CA VAL A 56 -11.37 7.06 11.93
C VAL A 56 -12.09 6.45 10.74
N ASP A 57 -11.87 7.02 9.56
CA ASP A 57 -12.35 6.50 8.28
C ASP A 57 -11.21 5.83 7.52
N VAL A 58 -11.41 4.57 7.12
CA VAL A 58 -10.45 3.82 6.31
C VAL A 58 -11.06 3.51 4.95
N ARG A 59 -10.37 3.92 3.89
CA ARG A 59 -10.75 3.62 2.51
C ARG A 59 -9.67 2.79 1.83
N LEU A 60 -10.08 1.68 1.25
CA LEU A 60 -9.23 0.81 0.43
C LEU A 60 -9.61 0.95 -1.05
N THR A 61 -8.64 1.27 -1.90
CA THR A 61 -8.79 1.36 -3.35
C THR A 61 -7.75 0.49 -4.06
N PRO A 62 -7.96 -0.84 -4.18
CA PRO A 62 -6.95 -1.79 -4.65
C PRO A 62 -6.39 -1.51 -6.05
N ARG A 63 -7.20 -0.89 -6.93
CA ARG A 63 -6.80 -0.53 -8.30
C ARG A 63 -6.05 0.80 -8.41
N ARG A 64 -5.91 1.55 -7.31
CA ARG A 64 -5.23 2.86 -7.30
C ARG A 64 -4.13 2.84 -6.26
N TRP A 65 -2.89 2.93 -6.74
CA TRP A 65 -1.71 3.08 -5.90
C TRP A 65 -1.30 4.54 -5.83
N SER A 66 -1.10 5.03 -4.61
CA SER A 66 -0.61 6.37 -4.35
C SER A 66 0.73 6.30 -3.62
N ALA A 67 1.60 7.26 -3.92
CA ALA A 67 2.79 7.49 -3.11
C ALA A 67 2.39 7.85 -1.66
N PRO A 68 3.24 7.53 -0.67
CA PRO A 68 3.01 7.93 0.71
C PRO A 68 2.78 9.44 0.83
N SER A 69 1.69 9.86 1.46
CA SER A 69 1.43 11.27 1.73
C SER A 69 0.65 11.48 3.02
N VAL A 70 0.93 12.61 3.67
CA VAL A 70 0.25 13.08 4.87
C VAL A 70 -0.28 14.47 4.61
N ARG A 71 -1.56 14.72 4.91
CA ARG A 71 -2.20 16.02 4.74
C ARG A 71 -3.09 16.33 5.94
N SER A 72 -3.10 17.59 6.37
CA SER A 72 -4.09 18.12 7.29
C SER A 72 -5.15 18.87 6.47
N PRO A 73 -6.45 18.54 6.60
CA PRO A 73 -7.50 19.27 5.91
C PRO A 73 -7.54 20.71 6.46
N GLY A 74 -7.54 21.72 5.58
CA GLY A 74 -7.37 23.13 5.95
C GLY A 74 -8.50 23.72 6.80
N THR A 75 -9.63 23.02 6.94
CA THR A 75 -10.79 23.42 7.75
C THR A 75 -11.05 22.40 8.85
N GLY A 76 -10.24 22.42 9.91
CA GLY A 76 -10.46 21.64 11.13
C GLY A 76 -9.24 20.83 11.58
N THR A 77 -9.36 20.22 12.76
CA THR A 77 -8.37 19.27 13.26
C THR A 77 -8.60 17.88 12.66
N GLY A 78 -7.69 17.46 11.79
CA GLY A 78 -7.74 16.16 11.14
C GLY A 78 -6.42 15.76 10.49
N LEU A 79 -6.28 14.48 10.17
CA LEU A 79 -5.12 13.91 9.49
C LEU A 79 -5.59 12.96 8.40
N VAL A 80 -5.04 13.11 7.20
CA VAL A 80 -5.22 12.17 6.10
C VAL A 80 -3.87 11.56 5.76
N LEU A 81 -3.76 10.25 5.94
CA LEU A 81 -2.62 9.45 5.52
C LEU A 81 -3.03 8.64 4.29
N THR A 82 -2.19 8.62 3.26
CA THR A 82 -2.37 7.75 2.09
C THR A 82 -1.09 6.97 1.83
N VAL A 83 -1.18 5.65 1.71
CA VAL A 83 -0.05 4.76 1.39
C VAL A 83 -0.56 3.60 0.53
N GLY A 84 -0.04 3.49 -0.69
CA GLY A 84 -0.44 2.44 -1.63
C GLY A 84 -1.94 2.51 -1.93
N PRO A 85 -2.71 1.43 -1.70
CA PRO A 85 -4.16 1.41 -1.89
C PRO A 85 -4.96 1.91 -0.69
N VAL A 86 -4.31 2.27 0.43
CA VAL A 86 -4.99 2.62 1.68
C VAL A 86 -4.99 4.13 1.89
N ARG A 87 -6.14 4.66 2.29
CA ARG A 87 -6.30 6.03 2.77
C ARG A 87 -6.98 6.02 4.14
N VAL A 88 -6.33 6.59 5.14
CA VAL A 88 -6.84 6.74 6.51
C VAL A 88 -7.13 8.21 6.74
N SER A 89 -8.32 8.53 7.21
CA SER A 89 -8.72 9.89 7.62
C SER A 89 -9.11 9.86 9.08
N VAL A 90 -8.45 10.64 9.91
CA VAL A 90 -8.76 10.80 11.32
C VAL A 90 -9.30 12.22 11.51
N THR A 91 -10.40 12.36 12.22
CA THR A 91 -11.01 13.65 12.56
C THR A 91 -11.43 13.68 14.04
N GLY A 92 -11.69 14.86 14.59
CA GLY A 92 -12.22 14.98 15.96
C GLY A 92 -11.19 14.89 17.09
N PHE A 93 -9.88 14.80 16.80
CA PHE A 93 -8.81 14.89 17.79
C PHE A 93 -8.19 16.30 17.81
N ARG A 94 -7.71 16.77 18.97
CA ARG A 94 -6.92 18.00 19.07
C ARG A 94 -5.45 17.60 19.02
N ALA A 95 -4.66 18.13 18.08
CA ALA A 95 -3.21 18.03 18.17
C ALA A 95 -2.79 18.73 19.48
N GLY A 96 -2.13 17.99 20.38
CA GLY A 96 -1.60 18.55 21.63
C GLY A 96 -0.56 19.65 21.35
N PRO A 97 -0.27 20.50 22.35
CA PRO A 97 0.65 21.63 22.22
C PRO A 97 2.07 21.21 21.82
#